data_AF-A0A241WUU9-F1
#
_entry.id   AF-A0A241WUU9-F1
#
_cell.length_a   1.000
_cell.length_b   1.000
_cell.length_c   1.000
_cell.angle_alpha   90.00
_cell.angle_beta   90.00
_cell.angle_gamma   90.00
#
_symmetry.space_group_name_H-M   'P 1'
#
loop_
_entity.id
_entity.type
_entity.pdbx_description
1 polymer ?
#
loop_
_entity_poly.entity_id
_entity_poly.type
_entity_poly.pdbx_seq_one_letter_code
_entity_poly.pdbx_strand_id
1 'polypeptide(L)' 'MSIKPIRVQFKTACELLDISREALRHKVRTDASFPRPIKEGDTKQAPVYFDYAELVDWHNSQKQSLAVLEA' A
#
# COMPACT_ATOMS: atom_id res chain seq x y z
N MET A 1 -13.17 20.46 -2.95
CA MET A 1 -13.12 19.05 -2.52
C MET A 1 -11.84 18.45 -3.10
N SER A 2 -10.89 18.01 -2.27
CA SER A 2 -9.67 17.36 -2.78
C SER A 2 -10.04 15.92 -3.13
N ILE A 3 -10.18 15.64 -4.43
CA ILE A 3 -10.45 14.29 -4.93
C ILE A 3 -9.18 13.48 -4.69
N LYS A 4 -9.28 12.41 -3.89
CA LYS A 4 -8.15 11.53 -3.67
C LYS A 4 -7.85 10.76 -4.97
N PRO A 5 -6.57 10.66 -5.37
CA PRO A 5 -6.21 9.93 -6.57
C PRO A 5 -6.52 8.44 -6.39
N ILE A 6 -7.07 7.81 -7.43
CA ILE A 6 -7.36 6.37 -7.43
C ILE A 6 -6.05 5.56 -7.36
N ARG A 7 -5.00 6.05 -8.04
CA ARG A 7 -3.67 5.45 -8.06
C ARG A 7 -2.71 6.23 -7.18
N VAL A 8 -1.96 5.52 -6.35
CA VAL A 8 -0.99 6.07 -5.41
C VAL A 8 0.41 5.66 -5.85
N GLN A 9 1.32 6.61 -6.00
CA GLN A 9 2.72 6.29 -6.31
C GLN A 9 3.40 5.65 -5.10
N PHE A 10 4.47 4.89 -5.34
CA PHE A 10 5.26 4.27 -4.28
C PHE A 10 5.69 5.25 -3.17
N LYS A 11 6.13 6.46 -3.53
CA LYS A 11 6.51 7.49 -2.55
C LYS A 11 5.33 7.92 -1.68
N THR A 12 4.19 8.20 -2.30
CA THR A 12 2.97 8.60 -1.59
C THR A 12 2.44 7.48 -0.71
N ALA A 13 2.54 6.21 -1.13
CA ALA A 13 2.18 5.07 -0.28
C ALA A 13 3.05 4.99 0.98
N CYS A 14 4.35 5.32 0.87
CA CYS A 14 5.24 5.42 2.03
C CYS A 14 4.78 6.55 2.98
N GLU A 15 4.43 7.72 2.44
CA GLU A 15 3.97 8.87 3.22
C GLU A 15 2.61 8.59 3.91
N LEU A 16 1.68 7.92 3.21
CA LEU A 16 0.37 7.59 3.77
C LEU A 16 0.43 6.56 4.91
N LEU A 17 1.36 5.61 4.81
CA LEU A 17 1.54 4.55 5.80
C LEU A 17 2.58 4.90 6.87
N ASP A 18 3.25 6.06 6.73
CA ASP A 18 4.37 6.50 7.55
C ASP A 18 5.48 5.44 7.71
N ILE A 19 5.91 4.85 6.59
CA ILE A 19 6.95 3.81 6.56
C ILE A 19 8.06 4.12 5.55
N SER A 20 9.24 3.54 5.78
CA SER A 20 10.35 3.65 4.83
C SER A 20 10.09 2.85 3.53
N ARG A 21 10.80 3.22 2.47
CA ARG A 21 10.69 2.51 1.17
C ARG A 21 11.06 1.03 1.28
N GLU A 22 12.05 0.70 2.09
CA GLU A 22 12.45 -0.69 2.33
C GLU A 22 11.38 -1.45 3.11
N ALA A 23 10.76 -0.82 4.11
CA ALA A 23 9.65 -1.42 4.83
C ALA A 23 8.45 -1.70 3.91
N LEU A 24 8.12 -0.77 3.00
CA LEU A 24 7.06 -0.98 2.02
C LEU A 24 7.40 -2.13 1.04
N ARG A 25 8.64 -2.19 0.53
CA ARG A 25 9.09 -3.32 -0.31
C ARG A 25 9.01 -4.65 0.42
N HIS A 26 9.43 -4.65 1.69
CA HIS A 26 9.38 -5.83 2.53
C HIS A 26 7.93 -6.30 2.70
N LYS A 27 7.01 -5.39 3.05
CA LYS A 27 5.56 -5.69 3.16
C LYS A 27 5.00 -6.30 1.89
N VAL A 28 5.23 -5.67 0.73
CA VAL A 28 4.79 -6.18 -0.58
C VAL A 28 5.27 -7.62 -0.83
N ARG A 29 6.46 -7.99 -0.33
CA ARG A 29 7.02 -9.33 -0.51
C ARG A 29 6.52 -10.35 0.50
N THR A 30 6.32 -9.94 1.76
CA THR A 30 6.05 -10.87 2.87
C THR A 30 4.58 -10.99 3.23
N ASP A 31 3.79 -9.94 2.99
CA ASP A 31 2.37 -9.91 3.31
C ASP A 31 1.56 -10.17 2.05
N ALA A 32 0.98 -11.38 1.96
CA ALA A 32 0.15 -11.78 0.83
C ALA A 32 -1.19 -11.02 0.75
N SER A 33 -1.63 -10.39 1.84
CA SER A 33 -2.83 -9.54 1.88
C SER A 33 -2.55 -8.09 1.47
N PHE A 34 -1.28 -7.71 1.36
CA PHE A 34 -0.90 -6.36 0.97
C PHE A 34 -1.22 -6.09 -0.52
N PRO A 35 -1.70 -4.88 -0.88
CA PRO A 35 -2.06 -4.56 -2.27
C PRO A 35 -0.90 -4.75 -3.25
N ARG A 36 -1.18 -5.37 -4.39
CA ARG A 36 -0.14 -5.65 -5.38
C ARG A 36 0.26 -4.37 -6.13
N PRO A 37 1.57 -4.11 -6.28
CA PRO A 37 2.04 -2.99 -7.09
C PRO A 37 1.68 -3.20 -8.57
N ILE A 38 1.11 -2.17 -9.18
CA ILE A 38 0.83 -2.07 -10.61
C ILE A 38 2.01 -1.37 -11.27
N LYS A 39 2.80 -2.11 -12.04
CA LYS A 39 3.95 -1.58 -12.79
C LYS A 39 3.51 -1.17 -14.19
N GLU A 40 3.76 0.08 -14.57
CA GLU A 40 3.41 0.59 -15.90
C GLU A 40 4.66 0.58 -16.81
N GLY A 41 4.98 -0.60 -17.34
CA GLY A 41 6.07 -0.84 -18.30
C GLY A 41 7.12 -1.85 -17.84
N ASP A 42 7.93 -2.31 -18.79
CA ASP A 42 8.87 -3.41 -18.56
C ASP A 42 10.22 -2.98 -17.99
N THR A 43 10.60 -1.71 -18.17
CA THR A 43 11.91 -1.21 -17.75
C THR A 43 12.08 -1.24 -16.21
N LYS A 44 13.32 -1.28 -15.73
CA LYS A 44 13.61 -1.23 -14.28
C LYS A 44 13.16 0.08 -13.63
N GLN A 45 13.07 1.16 -14.41
CA GLN A 45 12.70 2.50 -13.96
C GLN A 45 11.21 2.80 -14.18
N ALA A 46 10.42 1.83 -14.63
CA ALA A 46 9.01 2.04 -14.90
C ALA A 46 8.27 2.40 -13.60
N PRO A 47 7.32 3.35 -13.66
CA PRO A 47 6.59 3.78 -12.48
C PRO A 47 5.73 2.64 -11.91
N VAL A 48 5.60 2.66 -10.59
CA VAL A 48 4.83 1.67 -9.82
C VAL A 48 3.77 2.39 -9.01
N TYR A 49 2.54 1.92 -9.15
CA TYR A 49 1.36 2.44 -8.50
C TYR A 49 0.71 1.40 -7.60
N PHE A 50 -0.08 1.87 -6.65
CA PHE A 50 -0.97 1.06 -5.82
C PHE A 50 -2.38 1.62 -5.95
N ASP A 51 -3.40 0.77 -5.77
CA ASP A 51 -4.76 1.27 -5.67
C ASP A 51 -5.01 1.85 -4.27
N TYR A 52 -5.60 3.05 -4.22
CA TYR A 52 -5.88 3.73 -2.97
C TYR A 52 -6.92 2.99 -2.12
N ALA A 53 -7.96 2.45 -2.76
CA ALA A 53 -9.03 1.76 -2.04
C ALA A 53 -8.50 0.46 -1.42
N GLU A 54 -7.67 -0.29 -2.13
CA GLU A 54 -7.02 -1.50 -1.60
C GLU A 54 -6.09 -1.20 -0.42
N LEU A 55 -5.32 -0.10 -0.47
CA LEU A 55 -4.46 0.31 0.65
C LEU A 55 -5.27 0.66 1.91
N VAL A 56 -6.41 1.33 1.74
CA VAL A 56 -7.32 1.67 2.84
C VAL A 56 -7.98 0.42 3.42
N ASP A 57 -8.43 -0.50 2.55
CA ASP A 57 -9.07 -1.74 2.95
C ASP A 57 -8.11 -2.65 3.75
N TRP A 58 -6.89 -2.83 3.24
CA TRP A 58 -5.83 -3.56 3.96
C TRP A 58 -5.57 -2.95 5.33
N HIS A 59 -5.43 -1.62 5.42
CA HIS A 59 -5.20 -0.95 6.69
C HIS A 59 -6.37 -1.11 7.68
N ASN A 60 -7.61 -1.10 7.18
CA ASN A 60 -8.80 -1.36 8.01
C ASN A 60 -8.84 -2.82 8.50
N SER A 61 -8.51 -3.77 7.65
CA SER A 61 -8.40 -5.19 8.01
C SER A 61 -7.36 -5.43 9.11
N GLN A 62 -6.22 -4.73 9.05
CA GLN A 62 -5.20 -4.78 10.11
C GLN A 62 -5.72 -4.25 11.46
N LYS A 63 -6.46 -3.13 11.46
CA LYS A 63 -7.07 -2.58 12.68
C LYS A 63 -8.11 -3.52 13.28
N GLN A 64 -8.91 -4.18 12.43
CA GLN A 64 -9.91 -5.15 12.90
C GLN A 64 -9.25 -6.39 13.48
N SER A 65 -8.20 -6.90 12.84
CA SER A 65 -7.40 -8.03 13.36
C SER A 65 -6.81 -7.71 14.75
N LEU A 66 -6.24 -6.51 14.92
CA LEU A 66 -5.75 -6.02 16.21
C LEU A 66 -6.88 -5.99 17.27
N ALA A 67 -8.05 -5.45 16.91
CA ALA A 67 -9.19 -5.37 17.83
C ALA A 67 -9.74 -6.74 18.25
N VAL A 68 -9.65 -7.78 17.40
CA VAL A 68 -10.07 -9.14 17.74
C VAL A 68 -9.06 -9.84 18.66
N LEU A 69 -7.77 -9.51 18.56
CA LEU A 69 -6.72 -10.10 19.40
C LEU A 69 -6.70 -9.54 20.83
N GLU A 70 -7.26 -8.35 21.05
CA GLU A 70 -7.31 -7.67 22.35
C GLU A 70 -8.64 -7.90 23.12
N ALA A 71 -9.61 -8.62 22.52
CA ALA A 71 -10.92 -8.92 23.08
C ALA A 71 -11.02 -10.34 23.65
#